data_AF-A0A352FQD6-F1
#
_entry.id   AF-A0A352FQD6-F1
#
_cell.length_a   1.000
_cell.length_b   1.000
_cell.length_c   1.000
_cell.angle_alpha   90.00
_cell.angle_beta   90.00
_cell.angle_gamma   90.00
#
_symmetry.space_group_name_H-M   'P 1'
#
loop_
_entity.id
_entity.type
_entity.pdbx_description
1 polymer ?
#
loop_
_entity_poly.entity_id
_entity_poly.type
_entity_poly.pdbx_seq_one_letter_code
_entity_poly.pdbx_strand_id
1 'polypeptide(L)'
;PTGAPPPDHDRRIQWWQEAKFGMFIHWGLYSVLGRHEWVMENEGIPVSEYEKLAPNFKPVPNAARSWAQLAKRAGMKYMVMT
;
A
#
# COMPACT_ATOMS: atom_id res chain seq x y z
N PRO A 1 24.11 3.90 21.56
CA PRO A 1 22.66 4.01 21.33
C PRO A 1 21.88 3.31 22.45
N THR A 2 21.20 4.07 23.30
CA THR A 2 20.38 3.54 24.39
C THR A 2 19.15 2.84 23.78
N GLY A 3 19.13 1.50 23.79
CA GLY A 3 18.10 0.66 23.15
C GLY A 3 16.74 0.62 23.85
N ALA A 4 16.43 1.59 24.71
CA ALA A 4 15.14 1.65 25.37
C ALA A 4 14.09 2.29 24.44
N PRO A 5 12.88 1.71 24.33
CA PRO A 5 11.79 2.34 23.61
C PRO A 5 11.48 3.73 24.19
N PRO A 6 11.01 4.67 23.37
CA PRO A 6 10.57 5.97 23.86
C PRO A 6 9.42 5.79 24.88
N PRO A 7 9.26 6.73 25.83
CA PRO A 7 8.07 6.78 26.66
C PRO A 7 6.82 6.69 25.78
N ASP A 8 5.80 5.95 26.23
CA ASP A 8 4.53 5.71 25.52
C ASP A 8 4.56 4.67 24.37
N HIS A 9 5.68 3.97 24.13
CA HIS A 9 5.76 2.92 23.10
C HIS A 9 4.63 1.89 23.20
N ASP A 10 4.41 1.33 24.39
CA ASP A 10 3.49 0.20 24.57
C ASP A 10 2.04 0.58 24.31
N ARG A 11 1.62 1.78 24.76
CA ARG A 11 0.28 2.30 24.48
C ARG A 11 0.04 2.49 22.98
N ARG A 12 1.05 2.96 22.23
CA ARG A 12 0.91 3.20 20.79
C ARG A 12 0.86 1.92 19.96
N ILE A 13 1.58 0.87 20.36
CA ILE A 13 1.66 -0.39 19.60
C ILE A 13 0.54 -1.38 19.96
N GLN A 14 -0.10 -1.21 21.13
CA GLN A 14 -1.13 -2.11 21.64
C GLN A 14 -2.23 -2.43 20.62
N TRP A 15 -2.84 -1.40 20.01
CA TRP A 15 -3.94 -1.62 19.05
C TRP A 15 -3.51 -2.48 17.86
N TRP A 16 -2.28 -2.30 17.37
CA TRP A 16 -1.74 -3.03 16.22
C TRP A 16 -1.47 -4.49 16.58
N GLN A 17 -0.93 -4.72 17.78
CA GLN A 17 -0.77 -6.06 18.33
C GLN A 17 -2.12 -6.77 18.50
N GLU A 18 -3.18 -6.08 18.88
CA GLU A 18 -4.54 -6.62 18.98
C GLU A 18 -5.20 -6.83 17.60
N ALA A 19 -4.88 -5.98 16.62
CA ALA A 19 -5.44 -6.03 15.28
C ALA A 19 -5.08 -7.34 14.54
N LYS A 20 -3.85 -7.84 14.73
CA LYS A 20 -3.26 -9.09 14.19
C LYS A 20 -3.19 -9.23 12.66
N PHE A 21 -4.18 -8.75 11.93
CA PHE A 21 -4.39 -9.03 10.52
C PHE A 21 -4.80 -7.75 9.78
N GLY A 22 -4.12 -7.46 8.66
CA GLY A 22 -4.33 -6.26 7.86
C GLY A 22 -4.17 -6.51 6.37
N MET A 23 -4.62 -5.56 5.57
CA MET A 23 -4.43 -5.54 4.11
C MET A 23 -3.22 -4.69 3.76
N PHE A 24 -2.36 -5.17 2.87
CA PHE A 24 -1.35 -4.33 2.24
C PHE A 24 -1.66 -4.18 0.75
N ILE A 25 -1.74 -2.93 0.27
CA ILE A 25 -2.06 -2.60 -1.11
C ILE A 25 -0.85 -1.96 -1.75
N HIS A 26 -0.25 -2.66 -2.72
CA HIS A 26 0.72 -2.10 -3.65
C HIS A 26 -0.04 -1.64 -4.88
N TRP A 27 -0.20 -0.34 -5.02
CA TRP A 27 -0.88 0.23 -6.18
C TRP A 27 -0.26 1.57 -6.60
N GLY A 28 0.05 1.70 -7.88
CA GLY A 28 0.68 2.90 -8.47
C GLY A 28 0.77 2.78 -9.99
N LEU A 29 1.61 3.61 -10.65
CA LEU A 29 1.73 3.63 -12.11
C LEU A 29 2.08 2.26 -12.72
N TYR A 30 2.85 1.43 -12.02
CA TYR A 30 3.19 0.07 -12.45
C TYR A 30 1.96 -0.80 -12.69
N SER A 31 0.85 -0.53 -11.99
CA SER A 31 -0.40 -1.27 -12.16
C SER A 31 -1.06 -1.02 -13.53
N VAL A 32 -0.77 0.10 -14.20
CA VAL A 32 -1.21 0.37 -15.58
C VAL A 32 -0.57 -0.62 -16.55
N LEU A 33 0.69 -0.99 -16.29
CA LEU A 33 1.41 -1.98 -17.09
C LEU A 33 0.98 -3.42 -16.77
N GLY A 34 0.29 -3.64 -15.66
CA GLY A 34 -0.05 -5.00 -15.17
C GLY A 34 1.18 -5.82 -14.79
N ARG A 35 2.30 -5.16 -14.48
CA ARG A 35 3.57 -5.77 -14.09
C ARG A 35 3.96 -5.35 -12.66
N HIS A 36 4.92 -6.06 -12.07
CA HIS A 36 5.39 -5.86 -10.70
C HIS A 36 5.87 -4.42 -10.44
N GLU A 37 5.93 -4.00 -9.19
CA GLU A 37 6.29 -2.63 -8.77
C GLU A 37 7.70 -2.20 -9.20
N TRP A 38 8.62 -3.17 -9.40
CA TRP A 38 9.99 -2.94 -9.86
C TRP A 38 10.16 -2.86 -11.39
N VAL A 39 9.06 -2.77 -12.16
CA VAL A 39 9.10 -2.83 -13.63
C VAL A 39 9.96 -1.74 -14.27
N MET A 40 9.97 -0.53 -13.70
CA MET A 40 10.79 0.57 -14.23
C MET A 40 12.29 0.24 -14.17
N GLU A 41 12.73 -0.32 -13.04
CA GLU A 41 14.13 -0.68 -12.81
C GLU A 41 14.53 -1.93 -13.59
N ASN A 42 13.77 -3.03 -13.42
CA ASN A 42 14.13 -4.33 -13.98
C ASN A 42 14.14 -4.34 -15.52
N GLU A 43 13.33 -3.49 -16.16
CA GLU A 43 13.27 -3.37 -17.62
C GLU A 43 14.03 -2.14 -18.14
N GLY A 44 14.65 -1.34 -17.27
CA GLY A 44 15.39 -0.13 -17.67
C GLY A 44 14.53 0.90 -18.38
N ILE A 45 13.27 1.08 -17.96
CA ILE A 45 12.34 2.03 -18.57
C ILE A 45 12.80 3.46 -18.20
N PRO A 46 13.11 4.33 -19.18
CA PRO A 46 13.45 5.72 -18.88
C PRO A 46 12.31 6.42 -18.14
N VAL A 47 12.64 7.25 -17.15
CA VAL A 47 11.65 8.00 -16.35
C VAL A 47 10.67 8.78 -17.24
N SER A 48 11.18 9.45 -18.29
CA SER A 48 10.36 10.21 -19.24
C SER A 48 9.35 9.36 -20.02
N GLU A 49 9.61 8.06 -20.19
CA GLU A 49 8.65 7.12 -20.79
C GLU A 49 7.66 6.61 -19.75
N TYR A 50 8.14 6.34 -18.53
CA TYR A 50 7.32 5.84 -17.43
C TYR A 50 6.28 6.87 -16.96
N GLU A 51 6.63 8.16 -16.94
CA GLU A 51 5.73 9.27 -16.60
C GLU A 51 4.52 9.36 -17.54
N LYS A 52 4.64 8.89 -18.79
CA LYS A 52 3.53 8.86 -19.76
C LYS A 52 2.42 7.89 -19.36
N LEU A 53 2.63 7.06 -18.33
CA LEU A 53 1.58 6.20 -17.76
C LEU A 53 0.59 6.99 -16.90
N ALA A 54 0.98 8.14 -16.35
CA ALA A 54 0.15 8.90 -15.41
C ALA A 54 -1.25 9.26 -15.95
N PRO A 55 -1.43 9.70 -17.22
CA PRO A 55 -2.75 9.95 -17.79
C PRO A 55 -3.65 8.70 -17.89
N ASN A 56 -3.06 7.50 -17.92
CA ASN A 56 -3.77 6.23 -18.01
C ASN A 56 -4.09 5.61 -16.64
N PHE A 57 -3.50 6.16 -15.56
CA PHE A 57 -3.80 5.73 -14.20
C PHE A 57 -5.15 6.29 -13.73
N LYS A 58 -6.23 5.61 -14.15
CA LYS A 58 -7.61 5.99 -13.87
C LYS A 58 -8.28 4.96 -12.97
N PRO A 59 -8.30 5.14 -11.64
CA PRO A 59 -9.06 4.26 -10.76
C PRO A 59 -10.51 4.15 -11.16
N VAL A 60 -11.07 2.95 -11.00
CA VAL A 60 -12.52 2.78 -11.06
C VAL A 60 -13.19 3.64 -9.97
N PRO A 61 -14.36 4.24 -10.26
CA PRO A 61 -15.10 4.97 -9.24
C PRO A 61 -15.32 4.11 -7.99
N ASN A 62 -15.08 4.69 -6.81
CA ASN A 62 -15.23 4.02 -5.51
C ASN A 62 -14.32 2.78 -5.28
N ALA A 63 -13.18 2.67 -5.97
CA ALA A 63 -12.21 1.58 -5.75
C ALA A 63 -11.85 1.39 -4.26
N ALA A 64 -11.44 2.46 -3.58
CA ALA A 64 -11.04 2.42 -2.17
C ALA A 64 -12.17 1.93 -1.24
N ARG A 65 -13.43 2.30 -1.53
CA ARG A 65 -14.60 1.83 -0.76
C ARG A 65 -14.80 0.33 -0.93
N SER A 66 -14.63 -0.17 -2.15
CA SER A 66 -14.74 -1.60 -2.45
C SER A 66 -13.65 -2.40 -1.74
N TRP A 67 -12.41 -1.89 -1.70
CA TRP A 67 -11.30 -2.51 -0.97
C TRP A 67 -11.54 -2.52 0.54
N ALA A 68 -11.98 -1.40 1.12
CA ALA A 68 -12.30 -1.33 2.55
C ALA A 68 -13.42 -2.31 2.94
N GLN A 69 -14.46 -2.44 2.11
CA GLN A 69 -15.52 -3.42 2.31
C GLN A 69 -14.99 -4.85 2.25
N LEU A 70 -14.10 -5.16 1.30
CA LEU A 70 -13.47 -6.46 1.18
C LEU A 70 -12.61 -6.77 2.42
N ALA A 71 -11.75 -5.85 2.84
CA ALA A 71 -10.92 -5.98 4.03
C ALA A 71 -11.76 -6.27 5.27
N LYS A 72 -12.86 -5.51 5.46
CA LYS A 72 -13.79 -5.70 6.56
C LYS A 72 -14.45 -7.09 6.52
N ARG A 73 -14.92 -7.53 5.36
CA ARG A 73 -15.52 -8.87 5.20
C ARG A 73 -14.53 -10.00 5.47
N ALA A 74 -13.25 -9.80 5.13
CA ALA A 74 -12.17 -10.74 5.42
C ALA A 74 -11.71 -10.73 6.90
N GLY A 75 -12.23 -9.82 7.73
CA GLY A 75 -11.85 -9.71 9.14
C GLY A 75 -10.59 -8.88 9.42
N MET A 76 -10.03 -8.23 8.41
CA MET A 76 -8.85 -7.36 8.56
C MET A 76 -9.17 -6.11 9.39
N LYS A 77 -8.20 -5.66 10.18
CA LYS A 77 -8.35 -4.59 11.17
C LYS A 77 -7.62 -3.30 10.81
N TYR A 78 -6.70 -3.36 9.85
CA TYR A 78 -5.99 -2.20 9.34
C TYR A 78 -5.63 -2.39 7.87
N MET A 79 -5.26 -1.29 7.22
CA MET A 79 -4.79 -1.27 5.84
C MET A 79 -3.57 -0.38 5.73
N VAL A 80 -2.62 -0.76 4.89
CA VAL A 80 -1.49 0.10 4.48
C VAL A 80 -1.51 0.19 2.96
N MET A 81 -1.22 1.38 2.43
CA MET A 81 -1.17 1.66 0.99
C MET A 81 0.14 2.37 0.67
N THR A 82 0.78 1.99 -0.44
CA THR A 82 1.98 2.64 -0.99
C THR A 82 1.68 3.98 -1.64
#